data_AF-A0A9D6NDD7-F1
#
_entry.id   AF-A0A9D6NDD7-F1
#
_cell.length_a   1.000
_cell.length_b   1.000
_cell.length_c   1.000
_cell.angle_alpha   90.00
_cell.angle_beta   90.00
_cell.angle_gamma   90.00
#
_symmetry.space_group_name_H-M   'P 1'
#
loop_
_entity.id
_entity.type
_entity.pdbx_description
1 polymer ?
#
loop_
_entity_poly.entity_id
_entity_poly.type
_entity_poly.pdbx_seq_one_letter_code
_entity_poly.pdbx_strand_id
1 'polypeptide(L)'
;MHITSIQRPTSLPSVPRTGGPDPAPAEDRFVPSEWLPRPFPRTAAPAPVAAPAAPEPGSKKEFWVWDMGVMPPGQKAITATCRAVGDAAYVFVDDAVWERLVTEEDVDRVDRVLHRASPSGSVDPTRGVAGLDHAYFGAPPLGQDGDPKVYVLVTEIASFKGTTMDGYFNPFDTLTDEEAQQYGQRSNEAEVVYLNAASRRVSGDYMLGVLSHEYQHLLHHPHDSEEEPWLSEMIAEAAMSVNGFHTDYGHAVRHLAHPERPLVSQTYVDYGACMLFGTYLLERYGKGFYQELASNPTHGVASIDQTLERLGQPERFGDLYRDWLVANYADSRNVTAPGLHYASLDLPAPAETAAELPSRHELDLKPSGARYLRLSPEAQQIRLEGTAEGLTLEVLEFDGKRVRRTTVELSEEGSVSLPGGGDRVLVVGSLAAEDRQLALSFLPA
;
A
#
# COMPACT_ATOMS: atom_id res chain seq x y z
N MET A 1 -6.76 31.82 0.75
CA MET A 1 -6.49 31.02 1.96
C MET A 1 -4.99 30.80 2.02
N HIS A 2 -4.32 31.24 3.07
CA HIS A 2 -2.90 30.95 3.26
C HIS A 2 -2.77 29.46 3.64
N ILE A 3 -2.31 28.63 2.71
CA ILE A 3 -1.92 27.25 3.01
C ILE A 3 -0.62 27.34 3.80
N THR A 4 -0.71 27.00 5.09
CA THR A 4 0.41 26.88 6.00
C THR A 4 1.41 25.89 5.43
N SER A 5 2.70 26.27 5.40
CA SER A 5 3.84 25.40 5.12
C SER A 5 3.62 23.99 5.67
N ILE A 6 3.61 22.99 4.79
CA ILE A 6 3.59 21.56 5.17
C ILE A 6 4.77 21.33 6.12
N GLN A 7 4.47 21.08 7.40
CA GLN A 7 5.50 20.69 8.35
C GLN A 7 5.88 19.24 8.07
N ARG A 8 7.16 18.99 7.79
CA ARG A 8 7.69 17.63 7.74
C ARG A 8 7.34 16.92 9.05
N PRO A 9 6.81 15.69 9.01
CA PRO A 9 6.53 14.94 10.22
C PRO A 9 7.80 14.80 11.07
N THR A 10 7.64 14.84 12.39
CA THR A 10 8.64 14.31 13.31
C THR A 10 8.82 12.84 12.98
N SER A 11 10.05 12.43 12.65
CA SER A 11 10.40 11.08 12.20
C SER A 11 9.69 9.99 13.01
N LEU A 12 9.04 9.06 12.32
CA LEU A 12 8.52 7.83 12.94
C LEU A 12 9.69 7.04 13.54
N PRO A 13 9.49 6.32 14.66
CA PRO A 13 10.52 5.43 15.20
C PRO A 13 10.84 4.31 14.20
N SER A 14 12.13 4.05 13.97
CA SER A 14 12.58 2.96 13.11
C SER A 14 12.24 1.58 13.70
N VAL A 15 11.71 0.65 12.89
CA VAL A 15 11.56 -0.75 13.27
C VAL A 15 12.91 -1.47 13.16
N PRO A 16 13.45 -2.10 14.23
CA PRO A 16 14.71 -2.83 14.16
C PRO A 16 14.58 -4.15 13.42
N ARG A 17 15.68 -4.62 12.81
CA ARG A 17 15.82 -5.94 12.17
C ARG A 17 15.34 -7.08 13.07
N THR A 18 14.07 -7.46 12.96
CA THR A 18 13.58 -8.69 13.61
C THR A 18 13.98 -9.87 12.74
N GLY A 19 15.17 -10.41 13.01
CA GLY A 19 15.58 -11.74 12.57
C GLY A 19 14.79 -12.81 13.31
N GLY A 20 13.57 -13.09 12.84
CA GLY A 20 12.84 -14.32 13.15
C GLY A 20 12.59 -15.07 11.85
N PRO A 21 12.63 -16.41 11.84
CA PRO A 21 12.26 -17.17 10.65
C PRO A 21 10.75 -16.99 10.43
N ASP A 22 10.40 -16.16 9.46
CA ASP A 22 9.05 -16.12 8.91
C ASP A 22 8.74 -17.51 8.33
N PRO A 23 7.52 -18.03 8.47
CA PRO A 23 7.17 -19.31 7.87
C PRO A 23 7.39 -19.25 6.35
N ALA A 24 7.74 -20.41 5.79
CA ALA A 24 8.05 -20.61 4.37
C ALA A 24 7.13 -19.77 3.44
N PRO A 25 7.68 -19.20 2.36
CA PRO A 25 7.03 -18.14 1.61
C PRO A 25 5.69 -18.63 1.08
N ALA A 26 4.63 -17.90 1.40
CA ALA A 26 3.44 -17.92 0.57
C ALA A 26 3.92 -17.61 -0.86
N GLU A 27 3.60 -18.53 -1.78
CA GLU A 27 3.75 -18.38 -3.24
C GLU A 27 3.41 -16.95 -3.62
N ASP A 28 4.14 -16.38 -4.59
CA ASP A 28 3.95 -15.05 -5.15
C ASP A 28 2.49 -14.56 -4.99
N ARG A 29 2.22 -13.75 -3.95
CA ARG A 29 0.90 -13.16 -3.70
C ARG A 29 0.72 -12.03 -4.70
N PHE A 30 0.66 -12.37 -5.97
CA PHE A 30 0.02 -11.53 -6.96
C PHE A 30 -1.46 -11.70 -6.73
N VAL A 31 -2.13 -10.63 -6.30
CA VAL A 31 -3.58 -10.55 -6.41
C VAL A 31 -3.83 -9.98 -7.81
N PRO A 32 -4.31 -10.79 -8.76
CA PRO A 32 -4.67 -10.26 -10.07
C PRO A 32 -5.77 -9.22 -9.86
N SER A 33 -5.73 -8.12 -10.62
CA SER A 33 -6.69 -7.03 -10.43
C SER A 33 -8.15 -7.49 -10.60
N GLU A 34 -8.41 -8.60 -11.32
CA GLU A 34 -9.74 -9.18 -11.43
C GLU A 34 -10.29 -9.82 -10.13
N TRP A 35 -9.47 -9.95 -9.09
CA TRP A 35 -9.87 -10.44 -7.76
C TRP A 35 -10.26 -9.30 -6.82
N LEU A 36 -9.97 -8.06 -7.19
CA LEU A 36 -10.40 -6.88 -6.46
C LEU A 36 -11.86 -6.56 -6.81
N PRO A 37 -12.64 -6.03 -5.86
CA PRO A 37 -14.01 -5.60 -6.15
C PRO A 37 -13.99 -4.58 -7.30
N ARG A 38 -14.83 -4.80 -8.31
CA ARG A 38 -14.93 -3.87 -9.44
C ARG A 38 -15.54 -2.55 -8.98
N PRO A 39 -15.11 -1.41 -9.54
CA PRO A 39 -15.81 -0.15 -9.40
C PRO A 39 -17.26 -0.27 -9.86
N PHE A 40 -18.18 0.29 -9.09
CA PHE A 40 -19.55 0.53 -9.55
C PHE A 40 -19.92 1.98 -9.22
N PRO A 41 -20.51 2.71 -10.18
CA PRO A 41 -20.85 4.11 -9.97
C PRO A 41 -21.92 4.21 -8.88
N ARG A 42 -21.62 5.00 -7.84
CA ARG A 42 -22.62 5.37 -6.83
C ARG A 42 -23.67 6.28 -7.48
N THR A 43 -24.92 5.82 -7.53
CA THR A 43 -26.07 6.75 -7.60
C THR A 43 -26.16 7.49 -6.26
N ALA A 44 -26.51 8.78 -6.28
CA ALA A 44 -26.51 9.67 -5.12
C ALA A 44 -27.00 9.00 -3.83
N ALA A 45 -26.32 9.27 -2.71
CA ALA A 45 -26.70 8.76 -1.38
C ALA A 45 -28.22 8.95 -1.16
N PRO A 46 -28.97 7.87 -0.90
CA PRO A 46 -30.39 7.97 -0.58
C PRO A 46 -30.62 8.86 0.64
N ALA A 47 -31.86 9.34 0.78
CA ALA A 47 -32.26 10.04 1.99
C ALA A 47 -32.09 9.09 3.20
N PRO A 48 -31.47 9.55 4.30
CA PRO A 48 -31.19 8.69 5.46
C PRO A 48 -32.50 8.10 5.98
N VAL A 49 -32.53 6.77 6.10
CA VAL A 49 -33.59 6.07 6.83
C VAL A 49 -33.31 6.24 8.33
N ALA A 50 -34.35 6.19 9.17
CA ALA A 50 -34.13 6.23 10.62
C ALA A 50 -33.25 5.05 11.04
N ALA A 51 -32.15 5.34 11.74
CA ALA A 51 -31.18 4.32 12.11
C ALA A 51 -31.82 3.19 12.93
N PRO A 52 -31.44 1.92 12.68
CA PRO A 52 -31.84 0.84 13.56
C PRO A 52 -31.36 1.11 14.98
N ALA A 53 -31.99 0.47 15.97
CA ALA A 53 -31.52 0.57 17.34
C ALA A 53 -30.05 0.12 17.40
N ALA A 54 -29.19 0.99 17.95
CA ALA A 54 -27.76 0.72 18.05
C ALA A 54 -27.51 -0.64 18.73
N PRO A 55 -26.66 -1.51 18.15
CA PRO A 55 -26.27 -2.75 18.79
C PRO A 55 -25.64 -2.52 20.17
N GLU A 56 -25.99 -3.40 21.11
CA GLU A 56 -25.37 -3.49 22.43
C GLU A 56 -24.58 -4.80 22.52
N PRO A 57 -23.63 -4.95 23.45
CA PRO A 57 -22.96 -6.23 23.68
C PRO A 57 -23.98 -7.36 23.89
N GLY A 58 -23.85 -8.43 23.10
CA GLY A 58 -24.79 -9.56 23.05
C GLY A 58 -25.89 -9.45 22.00
N SER A 59 -26.08 -8.29 21.34
CA SER A 59 -26.99 -8.17 20.19
C SER A 59 -26.55 -9.11 19.08
N LYS A 60 -27.50 -9.83 18.50
CA LYS A 60 -27.28 -10.73 17.35
C LYS A 60 -27.76 -10.07 16.07
N LYS A 61 -27.00 -10.23 14.98
CA LYS A 61 -27.34 -9.78 13.63
C LYS A 61 -26.96 -10.87 12.62
N GLU A 62 -27.80 -11.05 11.60
CA GLU A 62 -27.45 -11.86 10.44
C GLU A 62 -26.64 -11.00 9.47
N PHE A 63 -25.55 -11.56 8.93
CA PHE A 63 -24.71 -10.90 7.93
C PHE A 63 -24.62 -11.76 6.68
N TRP A 64 -24.62 -11.10 5.51
CA TRP A 64 -24.19 -11.71 4.25
C TRP A 64 -22.68 -11.57 4.12
N VAL A 65 -21.98 -12.69 3.90
CA VAL A 65 -20.53 -12.72 3.70
C VAL A 65 -20.19 -13.42 2.38
N TRP A 66 -19.03 -13.11 1.81
CA TRP A 66 -18.54 -13.86 0.65
C TRP A 66 -18.18 -15.29 1.02
N ASP A 67 -18.57 -16.22 0.13
CA ASP A 67 -18.12 -17.60 0.17
C ASP A 67 -16.95 -17.78 -0.80
N MET A 68 -15.75 -17.58 -0.26
CA MET A 68 -14.47 -17.73 -0.96
C MET A 68 -14.06 -19.19 -1.19
N GLY A 69 -14.93 -20.17 -0.92
CA GLY A 69 -14.67 -21.57 -1.29
C GLY A 69 -14.79 -21.84 -2.79
N VAL A 70 -15.32 -20.89 -3.55
CA VAL A 70 -15.57 -20.96 -5.00
C VAL A 70 -15.19 -19.65 -5.68
N MET A 71 -14.89 -19.67 -6.99
CA MET A 71 -14.65 -18.47 -7.79
C MET A 71 -15.53 -18.45 -9.06
N PRO A 72 -16.21 -17.33 -9.38
CA PRO A 72 -16.32 -16.11 -8.56
C PRO A 72 -16.96 -16.39 -7.19
N PRO A 73 -16.67 -15.57 -6.16
CA PRO A 73 -17.16 -15.82 -4.81
C PRO A 73 -18.68 -15.94 -4.75
N GLY A 74 -19.16 -16.95 -4.03
CA GLY A 74 -20.56 -17.06 -3.67
C GLY A 74 -20.90 -16.11 -2.51
N GLN A 75 -22.11 -16.21 -1.97
CA GLN A 75 -22.51 -15.50 -0.76
C GLN A 75 -23.28 -16.43 0.17
N LYS A 76 -23.10 -16.26 1.47
CA LYS A 76 -23.80 -17.03 2.51
C LYS A 76 -24.19 -16.13 3.67
N ALA A 77 -25.29 -16.47 4.33
CA ALA A 77 -25.69 -15.82 5.58
C ALA A 77 -24.99 -16.48 6.77
N ILE A 78 -24.56 -15.67 7.73
CA ILE A 78 -24.03 -16.10 9.03
C ILE A 78 -24.74 -15.32 10.15
N THR A 79 -24.75 -15.87 11.36
CA THR A 79 -25.19 -15.14 12.55
C THR A 79 -23.97 -14.72 13.37
N ALA A 80 -23.86 -13.43 13.66
CA ALA A 80 -22.80 -12.87 14.49
C ALA A 80 -23.37 -12.15 15.71
N THR A 81 -22.59 -12.14 16.78
CA THR A 81 -22.92 -11.45 18.03
C THR A 81 -22.00 -10.23 18.21
N CYS A 82 -22.57 -9.08 18.57
CA CYS A 82 -21.82 -7.89 18.96
C CYS A 82 -21.05 -8.19 20.26
N ARG A 83 -19.73 -8.12 20.22
CA ARG A 83 -18.85 -8.41 21.35
C ARG A 83 -18.26 -7.15 21.98
N ALA A 84 -18.09 -6.08 21.21
CA ALA A 84 -17.67 -4.79 21.73
C ALA A 84 -18.37 -3.64 21.02
N VAL A 85 -18.59 -2.55 21.76
CA VAL A 85 -19.14 -1.28 21.26
C VAL A 85 -18.15 -0.18 21.63
N GLY A 86 -17.50 0.40 20.63
CA GLY A 86 -16.62 1.55 20.81
C GLY A 86 -17.22 2.83 20.24
N ASP A 87 -16.40 3.89 20.24
CA ASP A 87 -16.87 5.22 19.82
C ASP A 87 -17.06 5.34 18.30
N ALA A 88 -16.31 4.56 17.52
CA ALA A 88 -16.29 4.64 16.05
C ALA A 88 -16.79 3.36 15.35
N ALA A 89 -16.82 2.23 16.06
CA ALA A 89 -17.17 0.94 15.48
C ALA A 89 -17.76 -0.04 16.49
N TYR A 90 -18.48 -1.02 15.96
CA TYR A 90 -18.87 -2.25 16.66
C TYR A 90 -17.95 -3.39 16.25
N VAL A 91 -17.60 -4.27 17.19
CA VAL A 91 -16.92 -5.53 16.87
C VAL A 91 -17.93 -6.66 16.96
N PHE A 92 -18.28 -7.21 15.80
CA PHE A 92 -19.11 -8.41 15.69
C PHE A 92 -18.22 -9.63 15.45
N VAL A 93 -18.57 -10.75 16.08
CA VAL A 93 -17.89 -12.02 15.87
C VAL A 93 -18.91 -13.07 15.46
N ASP A 94 -18.64 -13.75 14.35
CA ASP A 94 -19.40 -14.90 13.88
C ASP A 94 -19.52 -15.94 15.01
N ASP A 95 -20.75 -16.37 15.30
CA ASP A 95 -21.03 -17.35 16.35
C ASP A 95 -20.28 -18.68 16.09
N ALA A 96 -19.94 -18.99 14.83
CA ALA A 96 -19.20 -20.19 14.46
C ALA A 96 -17.68 -20.13 14.75
N VAL A 97 -17.10 -18.93 14.92
CA VAL A 97 -15.66 -18.76 15.22
C VAL A 97 -15.40 -18.39 16.68
N TRP A 98 -16.44 -17.95 17.41
CA TRP A 98 -16.37 -17.63 18.83
C TRP A 98 -15.96 -18.84 19.68
N GLU A 99 -15.03 -18.63 20.63
CA GLU A 99 -14.44 -19.66 21.50
C GLU A 99 -13.69 -20.80 20.77
N ARG A 100 -13.59 -20.73 19.44
CA ARG A 100 -12.83 -21.67 18.61
C ARG A 100 -11.57 -21.03 18.01
N LEU A 101 -11.75 -19.88 17.35
CA LEU A 101 -10.66 -19.10 16.72
C LEU A 101 -10.48 -17.73 17.37
N VAL A 102 -11.56 -17.19 17.95
CA VAL A 102 -11.59 -15.85 18.54
C VAL A 102 -12.03 -15.96 20.00
N THR A 103 -11.25 -15.35 20.88
CA THR A 103 -11.52 -15.27 22.31
C THR A 103 -11.95 -13.86 22.72
N GLU A 104 -12.43 -13.72 23.95
CA GLU A 104 -12.73 -12.40 24.54
C GLU A 104 -11.48 -11.50 24.60
N GLU A 105 -10.30 -12.07 24.93
CA GLU A 105 -9.02 -11.34 24.91
C GLU A 105 -8.70 -10.78 23.52
N ASP A 106 -9.03 -11.53 22.46
CA ASP A 106 -8.81 -11.08 21.10
C ASP A 106 -9.70 -9.88 20.76
N VAL A 107 -10.98 -9.94 21.13
CA VAL A 107 -11.93 -8.83 20.95
C VAL A 107 -11.48 -7.60 21.73
N ASP A 108 -11.06 -7.76 22.98
CA ASP A 108 -10.56 -6.67 23.83
C ASP A 108 -9.36 -5.97 23.20
N ARG A 109 -8.46 -6.73 22.55
CA ARG A 109 -7.32 -6.15 21.84
C ARG A 109 -7.75 -5.44 20.56
N VAL A 110 -8.62 -6.06 19.75
CA VAL A 110 -9.15 -5.45 18.52
C VAL A 110 -9.88 -4.14 18.85
N ASP A 111 -10.80 -4.14 19.81
CA ASP A 111 -11.55 -2.94 20.23
C ASP A 111 -10.61 -1.83 20.71
N ARG A 112 -9.64 -2.18 21.57
CA ARG A 112 -8.65 -1.23 22.07
C ARG A 112 -7.83 -0.62 20.93
N VAL A 113 -7.37 -1.43 19.99
CA VAL A 113 -6.53 -0.96 18.89
C VAL A 113 -7.32 -0.12 17.89
N LEU A 114 -8.56 -0.52 17.63
CA LEU A 114 -9.44 0.22 16.76
C LEU A 114 -9.75 1.62 17.29
N HIS A 115 -9.95 1.75 18.60
CA HIS A 115 -10.51 2.99 19.19
C HIS A 115 -9.54 3.84 19.99
N ARG A 116 -8.48 3.25 20.57
CA ARG A 116 -7.75 3.90 21.70
C ARG A 116 -6.23 3.80 21.62
N ALA A 117 -5.67 2.85 20.87
CA ALA A 117 -4.23 2.62 20.86
C ALA A 117 -3.73 2.10 19.52
N SER A 118 -2.55 2.54 19.10
CA SER A 118 -1.80 1.92 18.00
C SER A 118 -0.38 1.61 18.46
N PRO A 119 0.37 0.75 17.75
CA PRO A 119 1.79 0.52 18.02
C PRO A 119 2.58 1.82 18.23
N SER A 120 3.66 1.76 19.01
CA SER A 120 4.51 2.94 19.25
C SER A 120 5.15 3.51 17.98
N GLY A 121 5.22 2.72 16.90
CA GLY A 121 5.70 3.16 15.59
C GLY A 121 4.68 3.95 14.78
N SER A 122 3.45 4.14 15.27
CA SER A 122 2.42 4.93 14.58
C SER A 122 2.69 6.43 14.68
N VAL A 123 2.00 7.21 13.85
CA VAL A 123 2.12 8.68 13.86
C VAL A 123 1.55 9.31 15.14
N ASP A 124 0.60 8.65 15.80
CA ASP A 124 0.05 9.00 17.12
C ASP A 124 -0.51 7.73 17.82
N PRO A 125 0.26 7.13 18.74
CA PRO A 125 -0.11 5.88 19.42
C PRO A 125 -1.38 5.94 20.28
N THR A 126 -1.97 7.12 20.48
CA THR A 126 -3.11 7.33 21.39
C THR A 126 -4.46 7.43 20.70
N ARG A 127 -4.49 7.36 19.36
CA ARG A 127 -5.69 7.58 18.55
C ARG A 127 -6.42 6.31 18.10
N GLY A 128 -5.73 5.17 18.09
CA GLY A 128 -6.24 3.94 17.49
C GLY A 128 -6.43 4.04 15.97
N VAL A 129 -6.82 2.93 15.35
CA VAL A 129 -6.97 2.81 13.88
C VAL A 129 -7.99 3.80 13.34
N ALA A 130 -9.21 3.81 13.89
CA ALA A 130 -10.26 4.68 13.39
C ALA A 130 -9.86 6.17 13.49
N GLY A 131 -9.27 6.59 14.62
CA GLY A 131 -8.88 7.99 14.82
C GLY A 131 -7.70 8.45 13.97
N LEU A 132 -6.82 7.53 13.56
CA LEU A 132 -5.71 7.79 12.65
C LEU A 132 -6.18 7.81 11.20
N ASP A 133 -6.92 6.79 10.79
CA ASP A 133 -7.44 6.68 9.42
C ASP A 133 -8.39 7.83 9.11
N HIS A 134 -9.26 8.21 10.06
CA HIS A 134 -10.13 9.39 9.89
C HIS A 134 -9.35 10.69 9.68
N ALA A 135 -8.20 10.79 10.35
CA ALA A 135 -7.37 11.98 10.25
C ALA A 135 -6.69 12.07 8.88
N TYR A 136 -6.25 10.94 8.31
CA TYR A 136 -5.45 10.90 7.09
C TYR A 136 -6.29 10.75 5.81
N PHE A 137 -7.39 9.99 5.86
CA PHE A 137 -8.11 9.53 4.67
C PHE A 137 -9.56 10.03 4.59
N GLY A 138 -10.06 10.69 5.65
CA GLY A 138 -11.41 11.26 5.67
C GLY A 138 -12.35 10.52 6.64
N ALA A 139 -13.56 11.05 6.81
CA ALA A 139 -14.54 10.44 7.70
C ALA A 139 -15.24 9.25 7.02
N PRO A 140 -15.73 8.25 7.77
CA PRO A 140 -16.53 7.19 7.20
C PRO A 140 -17.77 7.83 6.56
N PRO A 141 -18.26 7.27 5.43
CA PRO A 141 -19.52 7.73 4.88
C PRO A 141 -20.60 7.53 5.93
N LEU A 142 -21.54 8.49 6.01
CA LEU A 142 -22.81 8.19 6.65
C LEU A 142 -23.54 7.21 5.72
N GLY A 143 -23.69 5.98 6.20
CA GLY A 143 -24.30 4.90 5.45
C GLY A 143 -25.80 5.03 5.27
N GLN A 144 -26.35 4.01 4.62
CA GLN A 144 -27.80 3.84 4.42
C GLN A 144 -28.53 3.61 5.74
N ASP A 145 -27.88 2.92 6.68
CA ASP A 145 -28.43 2.67 8.02
C ASP A 145 -28.43 3.92 8.90
N GLY A 146 -27.76 5.01 8.49
CA GLY A 146 -27.65 6.22 9.30
C GLY A 146 -26.93 6.03 10.64
N ASP A 147 -26.25 4.89 10.86
CA ASP A 147 -25.40 4.67 12.03
C ASP A 147 -24.06 5.35 11.78
N PRO A 148 -23.57 6.21 12.70
CA PRO A 148 -22.26 6.83 12.55
C PRO A 148 -21.09 5.84 12.77
N LYS A 149 -21.34 4.59 13.16
CA LYS A 149 -20.31 3.61 13.48
C LYS A 149 -20.18 2.52 12.39
N VAL A 150 -18.94 2.12 12.16
CA VAL A 150 -18.58 1.01 11.26
C VAL A 150 -18.76 -0.34 11.96
N TYR A 151 -19.13 -1.38 11.20
CA TYR A 151 -19.15 -2.75 11.68
C TYR A 151 -17.83 -3.43 11.33
N VAL A 152 -17.07 -3.87 12.32
CA VAL A 152 -15.94 -4.79 12.13
C VAL A 152 -16.44 -6.20 12.37
N LEU A 153 -16.54 -7.00 11.32
CA LEU A 153 -17.01 -8.38 11.38
C LEU A 153 -15.83 -9.36 11.33
N VAL A 154 -15.63 -10.09 12.41
CA VAL A 154 -14.65 -11.17 12.50
C VAL A 154 -15.33 -12.50 12.16
N THR A 155 -14.91 -13.13 11.07
CA THR A 155 -15.49 -14.40 10.57
C THR A 155 -14.40 -15.31 9.98
N GLU A 156 -14.79 -16.52 9.60
CA GLU A 156 -13.93 -17.44 8.87
C GLU A 156 -14.14 -17.23 7.36
N ILE A 157 -13.10 -16.70 6.71
CA ILE A 157 -13.08 -16.54 5.25
C ILE A 157 -12.39 -17.76 4.65
N ALA A 158 -13.12 -18.48 3.80
CA ALA A 158 -12.67 -19.72 3.19
C ALA A 158 -11.49 -19.48 2.21
N SER A 159 -10.77 -20.56 1.90
CA SER A 159 -9.71 -20.54 0.90
C SER A 159 -10.19 -21.11 -0.45
N PHE A 160 -9.69 -20.55 -1.54
CA PHE A 160 -9.85 -21.09 -2.88
C PHE A 160 -8.50 -21.52 -3.45
N LYS A 161 -8.37 -22.80 -3.82
CA LYS A 161 -7.11 -23.38 -4.36
C LYS A 161 -5.86 -23.05 -3.51
N GLY A 162 -6.01 -23.02 -2.19
CA GLY A 162 -4.93 -22.71 -1.25
C GLY A 162 -4.65 -21.21 -1.03
N THR A 163 -5.36 -20.32 -1.73
CA THR A 163 -5.28 -18.87 -1.53
C THR A 163 -6.41 -18.41 -0.59
N THR A 164 -6.09 -17.56 0.37
CA THR A 164 -7.05 -17.04 1.37
C THR A 164 -6.90 -15.53 1.47
N MET A 165 -8.02 -14.81 1.55
CA MET A 165 -8.02 -13.38 1.89
C MET A 165 -7.82 -13.19 3.39
N ASP A 166 -6.99 -12.22 3.76
CA ASP A 166 -6.73 -11.86 5.16
C ASP A 166 -7.83 -10.92 5.70
N GLY A 167 -8.44 -10.10 4.84
CA GLY A 167 -9.62 -9.27 5.10
C GLY A 167 -10.27 -8.85 3.80
N TYR A 168 -11.38 -8.10 3.89
CA TYR A 168 -11.91 -7.34 2.76
C TYR A 168 -12.86 -6.23 3.23
N PHE A 169 -13.02 -5.20 2.39
CA PHE A 169 -14.16 -4.30 2.34
C PHE A 169 -15.05 -4.65 1.14
N ASN A 170 -16.38 -4.67 1.34
CA ASN A 170 -17.34 -4.93 0.28
C ASN A 170 -18.23 -3.69 0.04
N PRO A 171 -18.03 -2.95 -1.07
CA PRO A 171 -18.79 -1.73 -1.32
C PRO A 171 -20.29 -1.96 -1.49
N PHE A 172 -20.72 -3.17 -1.88
CA PHE A 172 -22.13 -3.51 -2.01
C PHE A 172 -22.90 -3.46 -0.69
N ASP A 173 -22.21 -3.60 0.44
CA ASP A 173 -22.82 -3.48 1.76
C ASP A 173 -23.31 -2.06 2.06
N THR A 174 -22.80 -1.05 1.34
CA THR A 174 -23.24 0.35 1.48
C THR A 174 -24.47 0.69 0.63
N LEU A 175 -25.02 -0.28 -0.12
CA LEU A 175 -26.24 -0.14 -0.91
C LEU A 175 -27.44 -0.74 -0.18
N THR A 176 -28.65 -0.48 -0.66
CA THR A 176 -29.80 -1.31 -0.26
C THR A 176 -29.64 -2.73 -0.83
N ASP A 177 -30.24 -3.74 -0.19
CA ASP A 177 -30.20 -5.11 -0.71
C ASP A 177 -30.88 -5.22 -2.09
N GLU A 178 -31.89 -4.39 -2.36
CA GLU A 178 -32.53 -4.30 -3.69
C GLU A 178 -31.55 -3.79 -4.76
N GLU A 179 -30.77 -2.75 -4.47
CA GLU A 179 -29.76 -2.22 -5.38
C GLU A 179 -28.61 -3.23 -5.59
N ALA A 180 -28.10 -3.84 -4.52
CA ALA A 180 -27.03 -4.83 -4.61
C ALA A 180 -27.45 -6.05 -5.45
N GLN A 181 -28.71 -6.48 -5.35
CA GLN A 181 -29.25 -7.59 -6.14
C GLN A 181 -29.23 -7.32 -7.65
N GLN A 182 -29.23 -6.05 -8.10
CA GLN A 182 -29.07 -5.72 -9.53
C GLN A 182 -27.71 -6.16 -10.08
N TYR A 183 -26.72 -6.32 -9.21
CA TYR A 183 -25.37 -6.80 -9.52
C TYR A 183 -25.16 -8.28 -9.14
N GLY A 184 -26.23 -8.98 -8.75
CA GLY A 184 -26.14 -10.36 -8.25
C GLY A 184 -25.51 -10.47 -6.85
N GLN A 185 -25.46 -9.36 -6.11
CA GLN A 185 -24.88 -9.27 -4.77
C GLN A 185 -25.98 -9.16 -3.69
N ARG A 186 -25.61 -9.38 -2.44
CA ARG A 186 -26.40 -9.06 -1.26
C ARG A 186 -25.75 -7.91 -0.53
N SER A 187 -26.55 -7.20 0.27
CA SER A 187 -26.08 -6.10 1.09
C SER A 187 -26.38 -6.34 2.56
N ASN A 188 -25.46 -5.93 3.42
CA ASN A 188 -25.69 -5.76 4.86
C ASN A 188 -26.29 -4.40 5.24
N GLU A 189 -26.48 -3.53 4.23
CA GLU A 189 -26.98 -2.15 4.32
C GLU A 189 -26.25 -1.33 5.40
N ALA A 190 -24.95 -1.53 5.52
CA ALA A 190 -24.08 -0.94 6.53
C ALA A 190 -22.62 -0.86 6.05
N GLU A 191 -21.83 0.02 6.65
CA GLU A 191 -20.39 0.07 6.48
C GLU A 191 -19.73 -1.10 7.22
N VAL A 192 -19.30 -2.14 6.49
CA VAL A 192 -18.71 -3.36 7.08
C VAL A 192 -17.28 -3.58 6.60
N VAL A 193 -16.37 -3.83 7.55
CA VAL A 193 -15.01 -4.35 7.32
C VAL A 193 -14.94 -5.78 7.84
N TYR A 194 -14.38 -6.68 7.03
CA TYR A 194 -14.30 -8.11 7.34
C TYR A 194 -12.87 -8.52 7.66
N LEU A 195 -12.68 -9.24 8.76
CA LEU A 195 -11.39 -9.81 9.16
C LEU A 195 -11.45 -11.33 9.21
N ASN A 196 -10.43 -11.98 8.63
CA ASN A 196 -10.33 -13.44 8.65
C ASN A 196 -9.75 -13.96 9.97
N ALA A 197 -10.54 -14.70 10.74
CA ALA A 197 -10.07 -15.37 11.95
C ALA A 197 -9.32 -16.69 11.68
N ALA A 198 -9.43 -17.25 10.47
CA ALA A 198 -8.87 -18.56 10.14
C ALA A 198 -7.46 -18.48 9.54
N SER A 199 -7.06 -17.34 8.94
CA SER A 199 -5.71 -17.20 8.39
C SER A 199 -4.66 -17.00 9.48
N ARG A 200 -4.92 -16.06 10.40
CA ARG A 200 -4.04 -15.68 11.51
C ARG A 200 -4.88 -15.22 12.71
N ARG A 201 -4.26 -15.17 13.90
CA ARG A 201 -4.92 -14.65 15.11
C ARG A 201 -5.35 -13.20 14.85
N VAL A 202 -6.65 -12.91 14.93
CA VAL A 202 -7.23 -11.59 14.58
C VAL A 202 -6.67 -10.45 15.43
N SER A 203 -6.28 -10.77 16.67
CA SER A 203 -5.61 -9.83 17.56
C SER A 203 -4.10 -9.78 17.36
N GLY A 204 -3.51 -10.37 16.33
CA GLY A 204 -2.08 -10.22 16.02
C GLY A 204 -1.80 -8.94 15.24
N ASP A 205 -0.59 -8.37 15.37
CA ASP A 205 -0.24 -7.09 14.72
C ASP A 205 -0.45 -7.12 13.20
N TYR A 206 -0.23 -8.27 12.56
CA TYR A 206 -0.51 -8.45 11.13
C TYR A 206 -1.99 -8.19 10.80
N MET A 207 -2.91 -8.83 11.53
CA MET A 207 -4.35 -8.69 11.28
C MET A 207 -4.89 -7.33 11.71
N LEU A 208 -4.25 -6.67 12.67
CA LEU A 208 -4.56 -5.29 13.03
C LEU A 208 -4.05 -4.29 11.98
N GLY A 209 -2.94 -4.61 11.29
CA GLY A 209 -2.52 -3.94 10.06
C GLY A 209 -3.57 -4.11 8.96
N VAL A 210 -4.01 -5.34 8.69
CA VAL A 210 -5.11 -5.62 7.75
C VAL A 210 -6.38 -4.86 8.13
N LEU A 211 -6.71 -4.72 9.42
CA LEU A 211 -7.83 -3.88 9.86
C LEU A 211 -7.66 -2.42 9.40
N SER A 212 -6.49 -1.80 9.59
CA SER A 212 -6.26 -0.44 9.07
C SER A 212 -6.29 -0.35 7.54
N HIS A 213 -5.84 -1.40 6.85
CA HIS A 213 -5.86 -1.50 5.40
C HIS A 213 -7.30 -1.50 4.86
N GLU A 214 -8.13 -2.43 5.35
CA GLU A 214 -9.53 -2.55 4.89
C GLU A 214 -10.41 -1.39 5.38
N TYR A 215 -10.11 -0.84 6.56
CA TYR A 215 -10.78 0.37 7.04
C TYR A 215 -10.47 1.57 6.13
N GLN A 216 -9.24 1.69 5.61
CA GLN A 216 -8.91 2.71 4.61
C GLN A 216 -9.74 2.55 3.33
N HIS A 217 -9.91 1.33 2.81
CA HIS A 217 -10.73 1.11 1.61
C HIS A 217 -12.16 1.61 1.79
N LEU A 218 -12.76 1.36 2.94
CA LEU A 218 -14.09 1.86 3.29
C LEU A 218 -14.16 3.39 3.28
N LEU A 219 -13.14 4.07 3.82
CA LEU A 219 -13.08 5.54 3.82
C LEU A 219 -12.86 6.12 2.43
N HIS A 220 -12.09 5.43 1.60
CA HIS A 220 -11.68 5.90 0.28
C HIS A 220 -12.78 5.75 -0.78
N HIS A 221 -13.50 4.63 -0.73
CA HIS A 221 -14.47 4.26 -1.75
C HIS A 221 -15.52 5.35 -2.10
N PRO A 222 -16.09 6.11 -1.15
CA PRO A 222 -17.02 7.19 -1.46
C PRO A 222 -16.41 8.38 -2.21
N HIS A 223 -15.10 8.55 -2.14
CA HIS A 223 -14.37 9.66 -2.75
C HIS A 223 -13.86 9.32 -4.14
N ASP A 224 -13.34 8.10 -4.31
CA ASP A 224 -12.85 7.60 -5.58
C ASP A 224 -13.09 6.09 -5.70
N SER A 225 -14.26 5.72 -6.21
CA SER A 225 -14.60 4.31 -6.43
C SER A 225 -13.97 3.71 -7.68
N GLU A 226 -13.43 4.55 -8.59
CA GLU A 226 -12.90 4.15 -9.91
C GLU A 226 -11.37 4.22 -9.98
N GLU A 227 -10.70 4.39 -8.83
CA GLU A 227 -9.25 4.48 -8.71
C GLU A 227 -8.52 3.26 -9.32
N GLU A 228 -7.32 3.51 -9.85
CA GLU A 228 -6.43 2.46 -10.33
C GLU A 228 -6.03 1.51 -9.18
N PRO A 229 -6.08 0.18 -9.38
CA PRO A 229 -5.82 -0.80 -8.32
C PRO A 229 -4.53 -0.56 -7.53
N TRP A 230 -3.41 -0.30 -8.22
CA TRP A 230 -2.12 -0.08 -7.54
C TRP A 230 -2.16 1.11 -6.59
N LEU A 231 -2.90 2.17 -6.95
CA LEU A 231 -2.95 3.38 -6.14
C LEU A 231 -3.89 3.22 -4.95
N SER A 232 -5.04 2.56 -5.15
CA SER A 232 -5.93 2.19 -4.05
C SER A 232 -5.20 1.37 -2.98
N GLU A 233 -4.46 0.35 -3.40
CA GLU A 233 -3.67 -0.51 -2.51
C GLU A 233 -2.48 0.23 -1.90
N MET A 234 -1.84 1.16 -2.63
CA MET A 234 -0.78 2.02 -2.07
C MET A 234 -1.27 2.89 -0.92
N ILE A 235 -2.48 3.46 -1.04
CA ILE A 235 -3.05 4.27 0.04
C ILE A 235 -3.45 3.38 1.23
N ALA A 236 -3.95 2.17 0.99
CA ALA A 236 -4.27 1.19 2.03
C ALA A 236 -3.02 0.69 2.78
N GLU A 237 -1.92 0.42 2.06
CA GLU A 237 -0.60 0.11 2.64
C GLU A 237 -0.03 1.30 3.44
N ALA A 238 -0.26 2.52 2.97
CA ALA A 238 0.10 3.71 3.73
C ALA A 238 -0.72 3.84 5.03
N ALA A 239 -1.98 3.39 5.06
CA ALA A 239 -2.76 3.35 6.30
C ALA A 239 -2.13 2.42 7.34
N MET A 240 -1.61 1.27 6.93
CA MET A 240 -0.86 0.38 7.82
C MET A 240 0.34 1.11 8.43
N SER A 241 1.09 1.85 7.62
CA SER A 241 2.26 2.63 8.07
C SER A 241 1.88 3.81 8.97
N VAL A 242 0.80 4.53 8.67
CA VAL A 242 0.24 5.58 9.55
C VAL A 242 -0.07 5.01 10.94
N ASN A 243 -0.60 3.79 10.97
CA ASN A 243 -0.95 3.06 12.19
C ASN A 243 0.24 2.32 12.83
N GLY A 244 1.45 2.42 12.27
CA GLY A 244 2.65 1.78 12.81
C GLY A 244 2.70 0.27 12.62
N PHE A 245 1.88 -0.27 11.73
CA PHE A 245 1.91 -1.67 11.32
C PHE A 245 2.76 -1.82 10.05
N HIS A 246 4.02 -2.18 10.22
CA HIS A 246 4.93 -2.49 9.10
C HIS A 246 4.97 -4.01 8.81
N THR A 247 3.83 -4.67 8.97
CA THR A 247 3.76 -6.14 8.97
C THR A 247 3.89 -6.76 7.59
N ASP A 248 3.73 -5.96 6.53
CA ASP A 248 4.01 -6.36 5.14
C ASP A 248 5.46 -6.09 4.70
N TYR A 249 6.37 -5.85 5.65
CA TYR A 249 7.80 -5.72 5.38
C TYR A 249 8.39 -6.90 4.56
N GLY A 250 7.88 -8.12 4.75
CA GLY A 250 8.26 -9.27 3.92
C GLY A 250 7.93 -9.10 2.43
N HIS A 251 6.84 -8.40 2.10
CA HIS A 251 6.49 -8.02 0.72
C HIS A 251 7.47 -6.98 0.18
N ALA A 252 7.82 -5.96 0.97
CA ALA A 252 8.84 -4.97 0.59
C ALA A 252 10.20 -5.64 0.28
N VAL A 253 10.66 -6.58 1.11
CA VAL A 253 11.89 -7.35 0.85
C VAL A 253 11.80 -8.15 -0.46
N ARG A 254 10.64 -8.73 -0.76
CA ARG A 254 10.40 -9.47 -2.01
C ARG A 254 10.44 -8.55 -3.23
N HIS A 255 9.84 -7.37 -3.15
CA HIS A 255 9.92 -6.36 -4.20
C HIS A 255 11.37 -5.92 -4.43
N LEU A 256 12.14 -5.68 -3.37
CA LEU A 256 13.55 -5.32 -3.47
C LEU A 256 14.39 -6.45 -4.09
N ALA A 257 14.01 -7.72 -3.90
CA ALA A 257 14.63 -8.86 -4.59
C ALA A 257 14.25 -8.96 -6.08
N HIS A 258 13.16 -8.31 -6.48
CA HIS A 258 12.61 -8.30 -7.84
C HIS A 258 12.24 -6.87 -8.29
N PRO A 259 13.20 -5.92 -8.31
CA PRO A 259 12.91 -4.51 -8.58
C PRO A 259 12.42 -4.26 -10.01
N GLU A 260 12.50 -5.27 -10.89
CA GLU A 260 11.87 -5.25 -12.20
C GLU A 260 10.34 -5.21 -12.17
N ARG A 261 9.75 -5.60 -11.04
CA ARG A 261 8.30 -5.55 -10.87
C ARG A 261 7.85 -4.08 -10.84
N PRO A 262 6.79 -3.74 -11.57
CA PRO A 262 6.29 -2.38 -11.70
C PRO A 262 5.60 -1.94 -10.42
N LEU A 263 5.82 -0.68 -10.04
CA LEU A 263 4.97 0.00 -9.06
C LEU A 263 3.56 0.26 -9.63
N VAL A 264 3.49 0.68 -10.89
CA VAL A 264 2.25 1.05 -11.59
C VAL A 264 1.85 -0.05 -12.54
N SER A 265 0.71 -0.69 -12.30
CA SER A 265 0.19 -1.77 -13.14
C SER A 265 -1.34 -1.85 -13.07
N GLN A 266 -1.95 -2.18 -14.21
CA GLN A 266 -3.40 -2.37 -14.34
C GLN A 266 -3.82 -3.84 -14.17
N THR A 267 -2.87 -4.77 -14.23
CA THR A 267 -3.14 -6.22 -14.26
C THR A 267 -2.82 -6.93 -12.95
N TYR A 268 -1.97 -6.34 -12.11
CA TYR A 268 -1.63 -6.85 -10.79
C TYR A 268 -1.11 -5.74 -9.91
N VAL A 269 -1.13 -5.97 -8.60
CA VAL A 269 -0.56 -5.06 -7.60
C VAL A 269 0.64 -5.72 -6.93
N ASP A 270 1.75 -4.97 -6.82
CA ASP A 270 2.89 -5.34 -5.98
C ASP A 270 2.77 -4.62 -4.63
N TYR A 271 2.19 -5.31 -3.64
CA TYR A 271 2.02 -4.81 -2.27
C TYR A 271 3.34 -4.33 -1.65
N GLY A 272 4.46 -4.97 -1.98
CA GLY A 272 5.78 -4.55 -1.51
C GLY A 272 6.20 -3.19 -2.08
N ALA A 273 5.97 -2.98 -3.39
CA ALA A 273 6.20 -1.69 -4.03
C ALA A 273 5.27 -0.61 -3.45
N CYS A 274 3.99 -0.95 -3.24
CA CYS A 274 2.96 -0.09 -2.68
C CYS A 274 3.30 0.36 -1.25
N MET A 275 3.68 -0.57 -0.38
CA MET A 275 4.15 -0.29 0.98
C MET A 275 5.36 0.64 0.98
N LEU A 276 6.38 0.35 0.16
CA LEU A 276 7.58 1.18 0.06
C LEU A 276 7.25 2.59 -0.44
N PHE A 277 6.56 2.71 -1.56
CA PHE A 277 6.25 4.02 -2.13
C PHE A 277 5.29 4.83 -1.26
N GLY A 278 4.26 4.19 -0.68
CA GLY A 278 3.35 4.85 0.24
C GLY A 278 4.03 5.33 1.52
N THR A 279 4.87 4.49 2.13
CA THR A 279 5.67 4.92 3.29
C THR A 279 6.60 6.09 2.93
N TYR A 280 7.22 6.03 1.75
CA TYR A 280 8.10 7.10 1.26
C TYR A 280 7.37 8.45 1.13
N LEU A 281 6.16 8.44 0.55
CA LEU A 281 5.34 9.64 0.41
C LEU A 281 4.82 10.14 1.77
N LEU A 282 4.45 9.23 2.67
CA LEU A 282 4.01 9.54 4.03
C LEU A 282 5.09 10.30 4.80
N GLU A 283 6.33 9.82 4.75
CA GLU A 283 7.43 10.45 5.48
C GLU A 283 7.86 11.77 4.84
N ARG A 284 7.72 11.92 3.51
CA ARG A 284 8.09 13.14 2.79
C ARG A 284 7.07 14.26 2.95
N TYR A 285 5.77 13.96 2.89
CA TYR A 285 4.71 14.96 2.83
C TYR A 285 3.68 14.89 3.96
N GLY A 286 3.56 13.75 4.64
CA GLY A 286 2.72 13.58 5.81
C GLY A 286 1.22 13.70 5.53
N LYS A 287 0.49 14.03 6.59
CA LYS A 287 -0.97 14.03 6.63
C LYS A 287 -1.65 14.84 5.53
N GLY A 288 -1.17 16.05 5.26
CA GLY A 288 -1.82 16.95 4.28
C GLY A 288 -1.83 16.38 2.87
N PHE A 289 -0.80 15.61 2.49
CA PHE A 289 -0.76 14.91 1.22
C PHE A 289 -1.81 13.81 1.11
N TYR A 290 -1.90 12.94 2.13
CA TYR A 290 -2.87 11.85 2.11
C TYR A 290 -4.32 12.31 2.20
N GLN A 291 -4.60 13.43 2.88
CA GLN A 291 -5.95 14.02 2.90
C GLN A 291 -6.38 14.52 1.51
N GLU A 292 -5.47 15.16 0.78
CA GLU A 292 -5.75 15.62 -0.58
C GLU A 292 -5.79 14.46 -1.58
N LEU A 293 -4.88 13.48 -1.46
CA LEU A 293 -4.82 12.33 -2.36
C LEU A 293 -6.07 11.44 -2.22
N ALA A 294 -6.46 11.07 -0.99
CA ALA A 294 -7.61 10.20 -0.75
C ALA A 294 -8.96 10.83 -1.09
N SER A 295 -9.00 12.14 -1.37
CA SER A 295 -10.22 12.84 -1.83
C SER A 295 -10.10 13.35 -3.26
N ASN A 296 -9.06 12.94 -3.98
CA ASN A 296 -8.81 13.35 -5.35
C ASN A 296 -9.64 12.48 -6.33
N PRO A 297 -10.54 13.07 -7.14
CA PRO A 297 -11.39 12.31 -8.07
C PRO A 297 -10.69 12.01 -9.41
N THR A 298 -9.37 12.22 -9.50
CA THR A 298 -8.57 11.77 -10.64
C THR A 298 -7.84 10.51 -10.25
N HIS A 299 -7.41 9.70 -11.21
CA HIS A 299 -6.91 8.35 -10.93
C HIS A 299 -5.40 8.22 -11.22
N GLY A 300 -4.77 7.27 -10.55
CA GLY A 300 -3.41 6.81 -10.76
C GLY A 300 -2.38 7.94 -10.65
N VAL A 301 -1.41 7.95 -11.57
CA VAL A 301 -0.32 8.93 -11.57
C VAL A 301 -0.84 10.38 -11.60
N ALA A 302 -1.96 10.63 -12.29
CA ALA A 302 -2.51 11.97 -12.41
C ALA A 302 -3.00 12.53 -11.06
N SER A 303 -3.47 11.66 -10.16
CA SER A 303 -3.95 12.07 -8.84
C SER A 303 -2.80 12.49 -7.91
N ILE A 304 -1.65 11.81 -7.99
CA ILE A 304 -0.42 12.21 -7.30
C ILE A 304 0.04 13.58 -7.80
N ASP A 305 0.12 13.77 -9.12
CA ASP A 305 0.56 15.03 -9.73
C ASP A 305 -0.34 16.20 -9.37
N GLN A 306 -1.66 16.00 -9.45
CA GLN A 306 -2.63 17.01 -9.08
C GLN A 306 -2.58 17.32 -7.57
N THR A 307 -2.37 16.32 -6.73
CA THR A 307 -2.22 16.50 -5.28
C THR A 307 -0.99 17.36 -4.96
N LEU A 308 0.16 17.04 -5.54
CA LEU A 308 1.39 17.83 -5.38
C LEU A 308 1.19 19.27 -5.86
N GLU A 309 0.55 19.46 -7.00
CA GLU A 309 0.24 20.79 -7.53
C GLU A 309 -0.64 21.62 -6.59
N ARG A 310 -1.74 21.04 -6.08
CA ARG A 310 -2.64 21.70 -5.12
C ARG A 310 -1.92 22.10 -3.82
N LEU A 311 -0.96 21.28 -3.41
CA LEU A 311 -0.11 21.51 -2.24
C LEU A 311 1.08 22.43 -2.51
N GLY A 312 1.19 22.98 -3.73
CA GLY A 312 2.25 23.89 -4.13
C GLY A 312 3.64 23.23 -4.20
N GLN A 313 3.69 21.90 -4.35
CA GLN A 313 4.93 21.16 -4.52
C GLN A 313 5.38 21.18 -5.99
N PRO A 314 6.65 21.46 -6.28
CA PRO A 314 7.16 21.50 -7.64
C PRO A 314 7.33 20.10 -8.26
N GLU A 315 7.51 19.06 -7.45
CA GLU A 315 7.71 17.70 -7.92
C GLU A 315 6.47 17.11 -8.58
N ARG A 316 6.70 16.17 -9.50
CA ARG A 316 5.68 15.30 -10.10
C ARG A 316 6.05 13.84 -9.88
N PHE A 317 5.15 12.92 -10.19
CA PHE A 317 5.34 11.48 -10.02
C PHE A 317 6.67 11.00 -10.58
N GLY A 318 7.06 11.46 -11.77
CA GLY A 318 8.35 11.09 -12.38
C GLY A 318 9.56 11.48 -11.52
N ASP A 319 9.52 12.63 -10.83
CA ASP A 319 10.56 13.04 -9.90
C ASP A 319 10.57 12.18 -8.64
N LEU A 320 9.39 11.92 -8.08
CA LEU A 320 9.24 11.12 -6.87
C LEU A 320 9.62 9.67 -7.08
N TYR A 321 9.23 9.09 -8.21
CA TYR A 321 9.62 7.75 -8.63
C TYR A 321 11.15 7.62 -8.71
N ARG A 322 11.80 8.56 -9.39
CA ARG A 322 13.26 8.60 -9.53
C ARG A 322 13.96 8.73 -8.18
N ASP A 323 13.47 9.61 -7.31
CA ASP A 323 14.00 9.76 -5.94
C ASP A 323 13.78 8.52 -5.09
N TRP A 324 12.61 7.88 -5.21
CA TRP A 324 12.23 6.65 -4.50
C TRP A 324 13.13 5.47 -4.87
N LEU A 325 13.45 5.28 -6.16
CA LEU A 325 14.42 4.24 -6.56
C LEU A 325 15.79 4.47 -5.92
N VAL A 326 16.25 5.72 -5.85
CA VAL A 326 17.50 6.05 -5.17
C VAL A 326 17.38 5.80 -3.66
N ALA A 327 16.27 6.17 -3.04
CA ALA A 327 16.03 5.96 -1.61
C ALA A 327 16.06 4.46 -1.25
N ASN A 328 15.41 3.60 -2.04
CA ASN A 328 15.41 2.15 -1.84
C ASN A 328 16.83 1.56 -1.76
N TYR A 329 17.74 2.03 -2.62
CA TYR A 329 19.14 1.58 -2.57
C TYR A 329 19.94 2.28 -1.47
N ALA A 330 19.80 3.60 -1.33
CA ALA A 330 20.57 4.42 -0.41
C ALA A 330 20.30 4.06 1.06
N ASP A 331 19.06 3.68 1.39
CA ASP A 331 18.67 3.23 2.72
C ASP A 331 19.45 1.99 3.16
N SER A 332 19.63 1.00 2.26
CA SER A 332 20.45 -0.20 2.53
C SER A 332 21.93 0.10 2.82
N ARG A 333 22.37 1.31 2.47
CA ARG A 333 23.73 1.84 2.69
C ARG A 333 23.79 2.76 3.91
N ASN A 334 22.71 2.85 4.69
CA ASN A 334 22.55 3.74 5.85
C ASN A 334 22.79 5.22 5.51
N VAL A 335 22.46 5.63 4.28
CA VAL A 335 22.40 7.05 3.91
C VAL A 335 21.23 7.69 4.67
N THR A 336 21.44 8.89 5.21
CA THR A 336 20.40 9.63 5.96
C THR A 336 20.14 11.02 5.35
N ALA A 337 20.60 11.22 4.11
CA ALA A 337 20.31 12.44 3.38
C ALA A 337 18.78 12.60 3.24
N PRO A 338 18.24 13.83 3.41
CA PRO A 338 16.80 14.06 3.29
C PRO A 338 16.25 13.56 1.95
N GLY A 339 15.17 12.78 1.99
CA GLY A 339 14.51 12.24 0.80
C GLY A 339 15.16 10.99 0.19
N LEU A 340 16.26 10.48 0.76
CA LEU A 340 16.98 9.29 0.29
C LEU A 340 17.04 8.17 1.35
N HIS A 341 16.10 8.15 2.28
CA HIS A 341 16.01 7.13 3.34
C HIS A 341 14.59 7.00 3.86
N TYR A 342 14.34 5.93 4.60
CA TYR A 342 13.12 5.70 5.36
C TYR A 342 13.38 5.92 6.85
N ALA A 343 12.45 6.57 7.55
CA ALA A 343 12.53 6.76 8.99
C ALA A 343 12.00 5.52 9.74
N SER A 344 10.94 4.90 9.21
CA SER A 344 10.25 3.77 9.83
C SER A 344 10.80 2.40 9.41
N LEU A 345 11.48 2.31 8.27
CA LEU A 345 12.00 1.06 7.68
C LEU A 345 13.54 1.04 7.64
N ASP A 346 14.14 -0.16 7.72
CA ASP A 346 15.58 -0.41 7.49
C ASP A 346 15.72 -1.46 6.39
N LEU A 347 15.94 -1.02 5.15
CA LEU A 347 15.81 -1.87 3.98
C LEU A 347 17.07 -2.73 3.70
N PRO A 348 16.92 -3.97 3.19
CA PRO A 348 18.02 -4.66 2.54
C PRO A 348 18.36 -3.99 1.20
N ALA A 349 19.54 -4.29 0.66
CA ALA A 349 19.90 -3.83 -0.67
C ALA A 349 18.96 -4.44 -1.73
N PRO A 350 18.45 -3.64 -2.68
CA PRO A 350 17.79 -4.18 -3.87
C PRO A 350 18.69 -5.17 -4.60
N ALA A 351 18.08 -6.15 -5.28
CA ALA A 351 18.80 -7.08 -6.14
C ALA A 351 19.55 -6.29 -7.23
N GLU A 352 20.86 -6.54 -7.29
CA GLU A 352 21.77 -5.86 -8.19
C GLU A 352 22.52 -6.84 -9.09
N THR A 353 22.78 -6.43 -10.33
CA THR A 353 23.59 -7.19 -11.28
C THR A 353 24.96 -6.54 -11.40
N ALA A 354 26.04 -7.32 -11.31
CA ALA A 354 27.38 -6.81 -11.55
C ALA A 354 27.58 -6.50 -13.04
N ALA A 355 28.04 -5.29 -13.35
CA ALA A 355 28.43 -4.88 -14.69
C ALA A 355 29.94 -5.02 -14.87
N GLU A 356 30.40 -6.24 -15.21
CA GLU A 356 31.80 -6.53 -15.55
C GLU A 356 32.20 -5.89 -16.89
N LEU A 357 33.48 -5.80 -17.26
CA LEU A 357 33.88 -5.09 -18.49
C LEU A 357 34.66 -5.94 -19.50
N PRO A 358 34.52 -5.67 -20.82
CA PRO A 358 33.40 -4.94 -21.42
C PRO A 358 32.12 -5.79 -21.28
N SER A 359 31.01 -5.18 -20.91
CA SER A 359 29.72 -5.86 -20.83
C SER A 359 28.66 -5.13 -21.62
N ARG A 360 27.76 -5.93 -22.18
CA ARG A 360 26.48 -5.51 -22.70
C ARG A 360 25.41 -6.18 -21.84
N HIS A 361 24.55 -5.37 -21.23
CA HIS A 361 23.44 -5.83 -20.40
C HIS A 361 22.14 -5.56 -21.12
N GLU A 362 21.44 -6.63 -21.48
CA GLU A 362 20.05 -6.53 -21.92
C GLU A 362 19.16 -6.32 -20.70
N LEU A 363 18.35 -5.26 -20.74
CA LEU A 363 17.42 -4.90 -19.68
C LEU A 363 16.00 -5.03 -20.22
N ASP A 364 15.17 -5.70 -19.43
CA ASP A 364 13.73 -5.78 -19.63
C ASP A 364 13.04 -4.94 -18.55
N LEU A 365 12.69 -3.70 -18.89
CA LEU A 365 12.13 -2.74 -17.94
C LEU A 365 10.62 -2.62 -18.13
N LYS A 366 9.88 -3.07 -17.12
CA LYS A 366 8.44 -2.83 -17.02
C LYS A 366 8.15 -1.36 -16.68
N PRO A 367 6.96 -0.83 -17.00
CA PRO A 367 6.50 0.49 -16.56
C PRO A 367 6.67 0.68 -15.05
N SER A 368 7.33 1.74 -14.61
CA SER A 368 7.64 1.98 -13.20
C SER A 368 8.37 0.83 -12.49
N GLY A 369 9.12 0.02 -13.24
CA GLY A 369 10.06 -0.97 -12.73
C GLY A 369 11.51 -0.49 -12.91
N ALA A 370 12.44 -1.15 -12.21
CA ALA A 370 13.83 -0.74 -12.12
C ALA A 370 14.84 -1.89 -12.32
N ARG A 371 16.11 -1.49 -12.47
CA ARG A 371 17.31 -2.33 -12.34
C ARG A 371 18.40 -1.57 -11.61
N TYR A 372 19.16 -2.30 -10.80
CA TYR A 372 20.35 -1.80 -10.12
C TYR A 372 21.57 -2.52 -10.69
N LEU A 373 22.50 -1.76 -11.24
CA LEU A 373 23.72 -2.28 -11.86
C LEU A 373 24.94 -1.80 -11.08
N ARG A 374 25.67 -2.72 -10.47
CA ARG A 374 26.91 -2.40 -9.76
C ARG A 374 28.03 -2.21 -10.78
N LEU A 375 28.56 -0.99 -10.89
CA LEU A 375 29.52 -0.64 -11.93
C LEU A 375 30.95 -1.04 -11.51
N SER A 376 31.70 -1.68 -12.40
CA SER A 376 33.15 -1.85 -12.19
C SER A 376 33.85 -0.48 -12.10
N PRO A 377 34.92 -0.33 -11.29
CA PRO A 377 35.69 0.93 -11.20
C PRO A 377 36.21 1.45 -12.55
N GLU A 378 36.44 0.56 -13.50
CA GLU A 378 36.95 0.87 -14.83
C GLU A 378 35.83 1.30 -15.80
N ALA A 379 34.55 1.18 -15.43
CA ALA A 379 33.42 1.55 -16.29
C ALA A 379 33.32 3.08 -16.33
N GLN A 380 33.84 3.69 -17.40
CA GLN A 380 33.94 5.13 -17.57
C GLN A 380 33.08 5.67 -18.71
N GLN A 381 32.40 4.80 -19.46
CA GLN A 381 31.39 5.18 -20.42
C GLN A 381 30.18 4.25 -20.32
N ILE A 382 28.97 4.83 -20.39
CA ILE A 382 27.72 4.11 -20.63
C ILE A 382 27.29 4.42 -22.05
N ARG A 383 26.93 3.40 -22.81
CA ARG A 383 26.28 3.53 -24.11
C ARG A 383 24.92 2.85 -24.08
N LEU A 384 23.90 3.56 -24.57
CA LEU A 384 22.56 3.01 -24.77
C LEU A 384 22.40 2.49 -26.20
N GLU A 385 21.86 1.28 -26.31
CA GLU A 385 21.32 0.71 -27.55
C GLU A 385 19.79 0.60 -27.38
N GLY A 386 19.05 1.49 -28.03
CA GLY A 386 17.60 1.60 -27.88
C GLY A 386 17.16 3.05 -27.65
N THR A 387 15.88 3.24 -27.31
CA THR A 387 15.32 4.55 -27.01
C THR A 387 15.58 4.95 -25.55
N ALA A 388 15.94 6.22 -25.34
CA ALA A 388 16.07 6.82 -24.02
C ALA A 388 14.73 7.35 -23.48
N GLU A 389 13.67 7.35 -24.30
CA GLU A 389 12.39 7.95 -23.97
C GLU A 389 11.73 7.27 -22.77
N GLY A 390 11.49 8.06 -21.72
CA GLY A 390 10.92 7.58 -20.45
C GLY A 390 11.92 6.88 -19.55
N LEU A 391 13.21 6.81 -19.89
CA LEU A 391 14.21 6.23 -19.00
C LEU A 391 14.68 7.25 -17.95
N THR A 392 14.95 6.74 -16.76
CA THR A 392 15.65 7.47 -15.70
C THR A 392 16.93 6.73 -15.38
N LEU A 393 18.05 7.45 -15.36
CA LEU A 393 19.39 6.90 -15.14
C LEU A 393 20.06 7.73 -14.04
N GLU A 394 20.34 7.10 -12.91
CA GLU A 394 20.94 7.75 -11.75
C GLU A 394 22.21 7.00 -11.36
N VAL A 395 23.35 7.67 -11.43
CA VAL A 395 24.62 7.13 -10.95
C VAL A 395 24.81 7.55 -9.51
N LEU A 396 24.88 6.56 -8.63
CA LEU A 396 25.11 6.73 -7.20
C LEU A 396 26.56 6.38 -6.89
N GLU A 397 27.29 7.32 -6.33
CA GLU A 397 28.68 7.16 -5.91
C GLU A 397 28.76 7.22 -4.39
N PHE A 398 29.16 6.12 -3.77
CA PHE A 398 29.17 5.98 -2.31
C PHE A 398 30.56 6.23 -1.71
N ASP A 399 30.58 6.99 -0.61
CA ASP A 399 31.71 7.15 0.30
C ASP A 399 31.21 6.91 1.73
N GLY A 400 31.27 5.63 2.15
CA GLY A 400 30.64 5.17 3.39
C GLY A 400 29.12 5.42 3.37
N LYS A 401 28.65 6.28 4.28
CA LYS A 401 27.22 6.68 4.41
C LYS A 401 26.84 7.94 3.61
N ARG A 402 27.77 8.46 2.81
CA ARG A 402 27.54 9.60 1.92
C ARG A 402 27.31 9.07 0.52
N VAL A 403 26.38 9.69 -0.20
CA VAL A 403 26.12 9.40 -1.61
C VAL A 403 26.18 10.70 -2.40
N ARG A 404 26.88 10.66 -3.53
CA ARG A 404 26.74 11.65 -4.60
C ARG A 404 25.87 11.03 -5.68
N ARG A 405 24.80 11.73 -6.05
CA ARG A 405 23.89 11.33 -7.13
C ARG A 405 24.18 12.19 -8.36
N THR A 406 24.26 11.55 -9.52
CA THR A 406 24.39 12.20 -10.82
C THR A 406 23.34 11.63 -11.77
N THR A 407 22.41 12.47 -12.21
CA THR A 407 21.45 12.10 -13.27
C THR A 407 22.17 12.05 -14.62
N VAL A 408 21.96 10.97 -15.35
CA VAL A 408 22.55 10.76 -16.68
C VAL A 408 21.49 10.99 -17.74
N GLU A 409 21.72 11.96 -18.61
CA GLU A 409 20.88 12.21 -19.78
C GLU A 409 21.52 11.54 -21.01
N LEU A 410 20.84 10.54 -21.57
CA LEU A 410 21.25 9.90 -22.82
C LEU A 410 20.34 10.38 -23.95
N SER A 411 20.93 10.82 -25.06
CA SER A 411 20.21 10.89 -26.34
C SER A 411 20.06 9.48 -26.94
N GLU A 412 19.18 9.30 -27.93
CA GLU A 412 19.11 8.05 -28.70
C GLU A 412 20.52 7.69 -29.22
N GLU A 413 20.96 6.45 -28.96
CA GLU A 413 22.31 5.92 -29.26
C GLU A 413 23.51 6.70 -28.66
N GLY A 414 23.27 7.51 -27.62
CA GLY A 414 24.28 8.34 -26.97
C GLY A 414 25.25 7.56 -26.07
N SER A 415 26.44 8.13 -25.88
CA SER A 415 27.41 7.71 -24.86
C SER A 415 27.63 8.83 -23.85
N VAL A 416 27.62 8.52 -22.55
CA VAL A 416 27.97 9.48 -21.49
C VAL A 416 29.16 8.97 -20.70
N SER A 417 30.10 9.88 -20.46
CA SER A 417 31.25 9.62 -19.59
C SER A 417 30.84 9.59 -18.13
N LEU A 418 31.37 8.62 -17.40
CA LEU A 418 31.24 8.49 -15.97
C LEU A 418 32.56 8.86 -15.28
N PRO A 419 32.51 9.43 -14.07
CA PRO A 419 33.71 9.55 -13.23
C PRO A 419 34.26 8.14 -12.93
N GLY A 420 35.54 7.87 -13.19
CA GLY A 420 36.15 6.57 -12.92
C GLY A 420 36.40 6.29 -11.43
N GLY A 421 36.48 5.00 -11.08
CA GLY A 421 36.80 4.52 -9.72
C GLY A 421 35.61 4.43 -8.76
N GLY A 422 35.85 3.92 -7.55
CA GLY A 422 34.90 3.97 -6.42
C GLY A 422 33.79 2.92 -6.41
N ASP A 423 32.97 2.96 -5.35
CA ASP A 423 31.76 2.15 -5.19
C ASP A 423 30.58 2.86 -5.88
N ARG A 424 30.16 2.33 -7.02
CA ARG A 424 29.21 2.98 -7.92
C ARG A 424 28.10 2.04 -8.34
N VAL A 425 26.88 2.58 -8.35
CA VAL A 425 25.68 1.87 -8.77
C VAL A 425 24.93 2.73 -9.76
N LEU A 426 24.57 2.15 -10.90
CA LEU A 426 23.63 2.74 -11.83
C LEU A 426 22.23 2.22 -11.51
N VAL A 427 21.33 3.14 -11.18
CA VAL A 427 19.90 2.88 -11.07
C VAL A 427 19.27 3.21 -12.41
N VAL A 428 18.58 2.23 -12.99
CA VAL A 428 17.86 2.36 -14.26
C VAL A 428 16.38 2.16 -13.97
N GLY A 429 15.55 3.16 -14.20
CA GLY A 429 14.09 3.07 -14.06
C GLY A 429 13.37 3.43 -15.35
N SER A 430 12.15 2.93 -15.54
CA SER A 430 11.29 3.28 -16.68
C SER A 430 10.02 4.01 -16.23
N LEU A 431 9.74 5.18 -16.80
CA LEU A 431 8.46 5.89 -16.76
C LEU A 431 7.65 5.69 -18.05
N ALA A 432 8.10 4.79 -18.94
CA ALA A 432 7.36 4.46 -20.14
C ALA A 432 6.06 3.71 -19.80
N ALA A 433 5.02 3.91 -20.62
CA ALA A 433 3.73 3.25 -20.45
C ALA A 433 3.74 1.76 -20.83
N GLU A 434 4.76 1.31 -21.56
CA GLU A 434 4.91 -0.06 -22.06
C GLU A 434 6.28 -0.62 -21.68
N ASP A 435 6.41 -1.95 -21.71
CA ASP A 435 7.68 -2.64 -21.48
C ASP A 435 8.76 -2.15 -22.46
N ARG A 436 9.97 -1.95 -21.94
CA ARG A 436 11.13 -1.49 -22.71
C ARG A 436 12.22 -2.56 -22.69
N GLN A 437 12.55 -3.04 -23.88
CA GLN A 437 13.78 -3.79 -24.13
C GLN A 437 14.86 -2.83 -24.61
N LEU A 438 15.97 -2.80 -23.89
CA LEU A 438 17.13 -1.99 -24.25
C LEU A 438 18.41 -2.68 -23.82
N ALA A 439 19.54 -2.24 -24.37
CA ALA A 439 20.85 -2.69 -23.89
C ALA A 439 21.70 -1.51 -23.42
N LEU A 440 22.36 -1.71 -22.27
CA LEU A 440 23.41 -0.82 -21.78
C LEU A 440 24.76 -1.50 -21.94
N SER A 441 25.67 -0.82 -22.62
CA SER A 441 27.05 -1.24 -22.77
C SER A 441 27.95 -0.37 -21.87
N PHE A 442 28.79 -1.03 -21.08
CA PHE A 442 29.76 -0.35 -20.20
C PHE A 442 31.15 -0.53 -20.78
N LEU A 443 31.86 0.60 -20.95
CA LEU A 443 33.18 0.62 -21.57
C LEU A 443 34.21 1.32 -20.67
N PRO A 444 35.50 0.96 -20.80
CA PRO A 444 36.61 1.77 -20.30
C PRO A 444 36.65 3.17 -20.93
N ALA A 445 37.53 4.01 -20.40
CA ALA A 445 37.73 5.42 -20.78
C ALA A 445 37.93 5.63 -22.28
#